data_AF-A0A350Y7A5-F1
#
_entry.id   AF-A0A350Y7A5-F1
#
_cell.length_a   1.000
_cell.length_b   1.000
_cell.length_c   1.000
_cell.angle_alpha   90.00
_cell.angle_beta   90.00
_cell.angle_gamma   90.00
#
_symmetry.space_group_name_H-M   'P 1'
#
loop_
_entity.id
_entity.type
_entity.pdbx_description
1 polymer ?
#
loop_
_entity_poly.entity_id
_entity_poly.type
_entity_poly.pdbx_seq_one_letter_code
_entity_poly.pdbx_strand_id
1 'polypeptide(L)'
;MAWIFSLSAECGAEQSTAEQFSRHFDQASWVLSNSNQSQCHTTIFQDMEENWWCRVSPSGISEVGIDTPETAYLMTELGILLYQRLRFAPTFRYALIGLEVDEFRTYSELLQEASTRSFPGLVIAETIWQAIGSPSGFRPFSLGYVWKPYEGEVYKPLMVSSDLKNKLNELLSVG
;
A
#
# COMPACT_ATOMS: atom_id res chain seq x y z
N MET A 1 -16.90 3.73 9.70
CA MET A 1 -15.68 2.90 9.57
C MET A 1 -14.67 3.77 8.84
N ALA A 2 -13.48 3.96 9.41
CA ALA A 2 -12.43 4.76 8.79
C ALA A 2 -11.71 3.90 7.75
N TRP A 3 -11.42 4.46 6.59
CA TRP A 3 -10.54 3.87 5.59
C TRP A 3 -9.10 4.27 5.90
N ILE A 4 -8.21 3.28 5.94
CA ILE A 4 -6.81 3.47 6.32
C ILE A 4 -5.95 3.41 5.07
N PHE A 5 -5.28 4.52 4.76
CA PHE A 5 -4.16 4.53 3.81
C PHE A 5 -2.88 4.22 4.58
N SER A 6 -2.17 3.17 4.18
CA SER A 6 -0.98 2.70 4.89
C SER A 6 0.06 2.12 3.93
N LEU A 7 1.29 2.00 4.41
CA LEU A 7 2.24 1.00 3.94
C LEU A 7 2.07 -0.23 4.82
N SER A 8 1.94 -1.40 4.20
CA SER A 8 1.90 -2.69 4.89
C SER A 8 3.04 -3.55 4.36
N ALA A 9 3.93 -3.96 5.26
CA ALA A 9 5.09 -4.78 4.94
C ALA A 9 5.09 -6.06 5.77
N GLU A 10 5.34 -7.18 5.11
CA GLU A 10 5.50 -8.47 5.74
C GLU A 10 7.01 -8.76 5.91
N CYS A 11 7.42 -9.07 7.14
CA CYS A 11 8.81 -9.02 7.60
C CYS A 11 9.42 -10.37 7.99
N GLY A 12 8.70 -11.48 7.82
CA GLY A 12 9.19 -12.82 8.17
C GLY A 12 8.72 -13.33 9.52
N ALA A 13 9.25 -14.49 9.92
CA ALA A 13 8.95 -15.09 11.21
C ALA A 13 9.66 -14.40 12.40
N GLU A 14 10.64 -13.52 12.14
CA GLU A 14 11.44 -12.87 13.17
C GLU A 14 10.90 -11.47 13.53
N GLN A 15 10.41 -11.31 14.77
CA GLN A 15 9.91 -10.03 15.29
C GLN A 15 10.94 -8.90 15.16
N SER A 16 12.22 -9.22 15.37
CA SER A 16 13.33 -8.27 15.30
C SER A 16 13.46 -7.60 13.93
N THR A 17 13.01 -8.25 12.87
CA THR A 17 13.01 -7.70 11.50
C THR A 17 11.90 -6.68 11.34
N ALA A 18 10.68 -6.98 11.83
CA ALA A 18 9.58 -6.02 11.86
C ALA A 18 9.89 -4.80 12.74
N GLU A 19 10.58 -4.98 13.88
CA GLU A 19 11.02 -3.88 14.74
C GLU A 19 12.07 -2.98 14.07
N GLN A 20 13.02 -3.56 13.33
CA GLN A 20 14.00 -2.76 12.59
C GLN A 20 13.31 -1.98 11.47
N PHE A 21 12.42 -2.64 10.74
CA PHE A 21 11.62 -2.00 9.71
C PHE A 21 10.76 -0.87 10.27
N SER A 22 10.08 -1.07 11.41
CA SER A 22 9.25 -0.04 12.03
C SER A 22 10.06 1.19 12.45
N ARG A 23 11.23 1.00 13.07
CA ARG A 23 12.15 2.10 13.44
C ARG A 23 12.62 2.93 12.23
N HIS A 24 12.74 2.33 11.05
CA HIS A 24 13.10 3.06 9.83
C HIS A 24 12.01 4.06 9.40
N PHE A 25 10.75 3.76 9.67
CA PHE A 25 9.63 4.65 9.36
C PHE A 25 9.17 5.48 10.55
N ASP A 26 9.64 5.15 11.75
CA ASP A 26 9.31 5.88 12.96
C ASP A 26 9.76 7.34 12.83
N GLN A 27 8.84 8.25 13.17
CA GLN A 27 8.99 9.71 13.04
C GLN A 27 9.27 10.23 11.62
N ALA A 28 9.09 9.41 10.57
CA ALA A 28 9.08 9.93 9.21
C ALA A 28 7.98 11.00 9.08
N SER A 29 8.33 12.17 8.58
CA SER A 29 7.35 13.24 8.37
C SER A 29 7.66 14.02 7.11
N TRP A 30 6.58 14.51 6.49
CA TRP A 30 6.64 15.31 5.28
C TRP A 30 5.65 16.46 5.38
N VAL A 31 5.98 17.56 4.70
CA VAL A 31 5.01 18.61 4.39
C VAL A 31 4.48 18.31 3.00
N LEU A 32 3.17 18.11 2.91
CA LEU A 32 2.50 17.79 1.64
C LEU A 32 2.24 19.05 0.82
N SER A 33 1.85 18.86 -0.44
CA SER A 33 1.47 19.94 -1.36
C SER A 33 0.36 20.86 -0.83
N ASN A 34 -0.53 20.37 0.03
CA ASN A 34 -1.57 21.16 0.69
C ASN A 34 -1.08 21.89 1.96
N SER A 35 0.23 21.90 2.23
CA SER A 35 0.88 22.44 3.42
C SER A 35 0.56 21.71 4.74
N ASN A 36 -0.18 20.60 4.71
CA ASN A 36 -0.37 19.79 5.91
C ASN A 36 0.90 19.02 6.23
N GLN A 37 1.20 18.92 7.53
CA GLN A 37 2.24 18.01 8.01
C GLN A 37 1.65 16.61 8.16
N SER A 38 2.29 15.64 7.53
CA SER A 38 1.97 14.22 7.67
C SER A 38 3.09 13.53 8.45
N GLN A 39 2.74 12.85 9.53
CA GLN A 39 3.66 12.09 10.36
C GLN A 39 3.28 10.61 10.34
N CYS A 40 4.26 9.75 10.08
CA CYS A 40 4.10 8.32 10.13
C CYS A 40 4.05 7.81 11.57
N HIS A 41 3.12 6.89 11.80
CA HIS A 41 3.05 6.05 12.97
C HIS A 41 3.21 4.60 12.54
N THR A 42 3.93 3.81 13.32
CA THR A 42 4.16 2.41 13.00
C THR A 42 3.47 1.49 14.00
N THR A 43 3.06 0.31 13.53
CA THR A 43 2.50 -0.75 14.38
C THR A 43 3.01 -2.08 13.85
N ILE A 44 3.52 -2.93 14.75
CA ILE A 44 3.89 -4.30 14.43
C ILE A 44 2.86 -5.26 15.00
N PHE A 45 2.57 -6.34 14.28
CA PHE A 45 1.60 -7.36 14.67
C PHE A 45 1.91 -8.67 13.92
N GLN A 46 1.22 -9.76 14.29
CA GLN A 46 1.33 -11.04 13.61
C GLN A 46 0.05 -11.35 12.84
N ASP A 47 0.20 -11.98 11.68
CA ASP A 47 -0.93 -12.56 10.93
C ASP A 47 -1.30 -13.95 11.47
N MET A 48 -2.26 -14.61 10.79
CA MET A 48 -2.70 -15.97 11.13
C MET A 48 -1.64 -17.06 10.88
N GLU A 49 -0.56 -16.75 10.16
CA GLU A 49 0.58 -17.64 9.90
C GLU A 49 1.75 -17.38 10.86
N GLU A 50 1.53 -16.56 11.89
CA GLU A 50 2.54 -16.12 12.87
C GLU A 50 3.69 -15.29 12.26
N ASN A 51 3.54 -14.84 11.01
CA ASN A 51 4.49 -13.95 10.39
C ASN A 51 4.32 -12.53 10.92
N TRP A 52 5.42 -11.82 11.09
CA TRP A 52 5.42 -10.45 11.57
C TRP A 52 5.21 -9.47 10.44
N TRP A 53 4.30 -8.53 10.69
CA TRP A 53 3.99 -7.41 9.82
C TRP A 53 4.37 -6.09 10.47
N CYS A 54 4.66 -5.11 9.64
CA CYS A 54 4.76 -3.72 10.03
C CYS A 54 3.81 -2.88 9.17
N ARG A 55 2.87 -2.20 9.83
CA ARG A 55 2.04 -1.16 9.22
C ARG A 55 2.63 0.21 9.51
N VAL A 56 2.67 1.07 8.50
CA VAL A 56 3.03 2.48 8.63
C VAL A 56 1.86 3.33 8.16
N SER A 57 1.27 4.09 9.07
CA SER A 57 0.11 4.94 8.82
C SER A 57 0.51 6.41 8.86
N PRO A 58 0.52 7.13 7.73
CA PRO A 58 0.68 8.59 7.70
C PRO A 58 -0.55 9.28 8.30
N SER A 59 -0.33 10.35 9.07
CA SER A 59 -1.40 11.21 9.58
C SER A 59 -1.75 12.35 8.61
N GLY A 60 -2.83 13.09 8.90
CA GLY A 60 -3.17 14.32 8.16
C GLY A 60 -3.83 14.09 6.80
N ILE A 61 -4.40 12.91 6.58
CA ILE A 61 -5.13 12.52 5.37
C ILE A 61 -6.56 12.07 5.67
N SER A 62 -7.37 11.99 4.61
CA SER A 62 -8.77 11.54 4.69
C SER A 62 -8.89 10.15 5.30
N GLU A 63 -9.75 10.04 6.32
CA GLU A 63 -10.17 8.77 6.94
C GLU A 63 -11.42 8.17 6.29
N VAL A 64 -11.95 8.78 5.22
CA VAL A 64 -13.13 8.26 4.49
C VAL A 64 -12.76 7.64 3.14
N GLY A 65 -11.46 7.52 2.86
CA GLY A 65 -10.93 7.03 1.60
C GLY A 65 -10.88 8.15 0.54
N ILE A 66 -10.88 7.77 -0.74
CA ILE A 66 -10.80 8.70 -1.87
C ILE A 66 -12.20 9.15 -2.28
N ASP A 67 -12.62 10.30 -1.78
CA ASP A 67 -13.92 10.92 -2.03
C ASP A 67 -13.87 12.10 -3.01
N THR A 68 -12.66 12.60 -3.31
CA THR A 68 -12.38 13.70 -4.23
C THR A 68 -11.09 13.45 -5.03
N PRO A 69 -10.91 14.12 -6.19
CA PRO A 69 -9.63 14.13 -6.91
C PRO A 69 -8.47 14.63 -6.05
N GLU A 70 -8.69 15.61 -5.19
CA GLU A 70 -7.68 16.19 -4.30
C GLU A 70 -7.21 15.16 -3.28
N THR A 71 -8.13 14.39 -2.70
CA THR A 71 -7.78 13.28 -1.80
C THR A 71 -6.96 12.20 -2.53
N ALA A 72 -7.34 11.84 -3.77
CA ALA A 72 -6.58 10.89 -4.59
C ALA A 72 -5.14 11.38 -4.85
N TYR A 73 -4.99 12.67 -5.17
CA TYR A 73 -3.69 13.28 -5.39
C TYR A 73 -2.81 13.25 -4.13
N LEU A 74 -3.36 13.63 -2.97
CA LEU A 74 -2.62 13.63 -1.71
C LEU A 74 -2.18 12.23 -1.28
N MET A 75 -3.05 11.23 -1.43
CA MET A 75 -2.69 9.84 -1.16
C MET A 75 -1.63 9.33 -2.15
N THR A 76 -1.70 9.75 -3.42
CA THR A 76 -0.67 9.43 -4.41
C THR A 76 0.68 10.05 -4.06
N GLU A 77 0.70 11.33 -3.67
CA GLU A 77 1.89 12.05 -3.21
C GLU A 77 2.54 11.31 -2.03
N LEU A 78 1.76 10.96 -1.01
CA LEU A 78 2.25 10.16 0.11
C LEU A 78 2.72 8.77 -0.30
N GLY A 79 2.00 8.10 -1.19
CA GLY A 79 2.40 6.81 -1.73
C GLY A 79 3.80 6.87 -2.35
N ILE A 80 4.06 7.88 -3.18
CA ILE A 80 5.37 8.12 -3.78
C ILE A 80 6.44 8.36 -2.70
N LEU A 81 6.17 9.20 -1.69
CA LEU A 81 7.11 9.49 -0.60
C LEU A 81 7.43 8.24 0.23
N LEU A 82 6.42 7.40 0.51
CA LEU A 82 6.59 6.13 1.21
C LEU A 82 7.41 5.14 0.37
N TYR A 83 7.14 4.99 -0.94
CA TYR A 83 7.95 4.15 -1.82
C TYR A 83 9.40 4.64 -1.89
N GLN A 84 9.63 5.96 -1.96
CA GLN A 84 10.99 6.51 -1.94
C GLN A 84 11.73 6.15 -0.66
N ARG A 85 11.07 6.21 0.50
CA ARG A 85 11.66 5.82 1.78
C ARG A 85 11.87 4.30 1.89
N LEU A 86 10.94 3.51 1.35
CA LEU A 86 11.00 2.05 1.33
C LEU A 86 12.23 1.51 0.58
N ARG A 87 12.74 2.23 -0.43
CA ARG A 87 13.98 1.86 -1.15
C ARG A 87 15.20 1.73 -0.24
N PHE A 88 15.19 2.39 0.90
CA PHE A 88 16.28 2.40 1.89
C PHE A 88 15.92 1.64 3.17
N ALA A 89 14.77 0.95 3.20
CA ALA A 89 14.33 0.24 4.39
C ALA A 89 15.22 -0.97 4.71
N PRO A 90 15.27 -1.38 5.98
CA PRO A 90 15.75 -2.70 6.39
C PRO A 90 15.00 -3.83 5.67
N THR A 91 15.48 -5.06 5.80
CA THR A 91 14.93 -6.23 5.10
C THR A 91 13.45 -6.45 5.40
N PHE A 92 12.68 -6.81 4.37
CA PHE A 92 11.29 -7.27 4.41
C PHE A 92 11.07 -8.29 3.28
N ARG A 93 9.99 -9.06 3.33
CA ARG A 93 9.66 -10.04 2.28
C ARG A 93 8.89 -9.39 1.14
N TYR A 94 7.85 -8.65 1.46
CA TYR A 94 7.08 -7.88 0.48
C TYR A 94 6.31 -6.75 1.16
N ALA A 95 5.96 -5.73 0.38
CA ALA A 95 5.24 -4.57 0.87
C ALA A 95 4.33 -3.97 -0.20
N LEU A 96 3.26 -3.31 0.25
CA LEU A 96 2.32 -2.57 -0.58
C LEU A 96 1.93 -1.28 0.12
N ILE A 97 1.72 -0.21 -0.64
CA ILE A 97 1.15 1.05 -0.16
C ILE A 97 -0.18 1.26 -0.85
N GLY A 98 -1.20 1.65 -0.09
CA GLY A 98 -2.53 1.94 -0.63
C GLY A 98 -3.59 2.04 0.45
N LEU A 99 -4.85 2.11 0.02
CA LEU A 99 -6.01 2.00 0.91
C LEU A 99 -6.28 0.55 1.29
N GLU A 100 -6.52 0.31 2.58
CA GLU A 100 -6.92 -1.00 3.11
C GLU A 100 -5.95 -2.12 2.71
N VAL A 101 -4.65 -1.86 2.82
CA VAL A 101 -3.58 -2.82 2.49
C VAL A 101 -3.05 -3.57 3.71
N ASP A 102 -3.70 -3.42 4.86
CA ASP A 102 -3.36 -4.17 6.07
C ASP A 102 -3.58 -5.67 5.81
N GLU A 103 -2.56 -6.50 6.08
CA GLU A 103 -2.58 -7.95 5.81
C GLU A 103 -3.10 -8.30 4.40
N PHE A 104 -2.76 -7.50 3.39
CA PHE A 104 -3.38 -7.59 2.07
C PHE A 104 -3.29 -8.99 1.45
N ARG A 105 -2.23 -9.74 1.75
CA ARG A 105 -2.06 -11.17 1.45
C ARG A 105 -1.07 -11.78 2.44
N THR A 106 -1.39 -12.95 2.96
CA THR A 106 -0.43 -13.76 3.74
C THR A 106 0.69 -14.31 2.84
N TYR A 107 1.76 -14.82 3.45
CA TYR A 107 2.91 -15.32 2.71
C TYR A 107 2.53 -16.52 1.83
N SER A 108 1.74 -17.46 2.36
CA SER A 108 1.30 -18.63 1.56
C SER A 108 0.38 -18.23 0.42
N GLU A 109 -0.57 -17.31 0.64
CA GLU A 109 -1.47 -16.81 -0.41
C GLU A 109 -0.70 -16.14 -1.56
N LEU A 110 0.33 -15.35 -1.24
CA LEU A 110 1.19 -14.72 -2.24
C LEU A 110 1.91 -15.78 -3.10
N LEU A 111 2.38 -16.86 -2.47
CA LEU A 111 3.12 -17.94 -3.16
C LEU A 111 2.23 -18.88 -3.99
N GLN A 112 0.95 -19.02 -3.66
CA GLN A 112 0.07 -19.97 -4.35
C GLN A 112 -0.72 -19.34 -5.50
N GLU A 113 -1.20 -18.11 -5.34
CA GLU A 113 -2.17 -17.54 -6.28
C GLU A 113 -1.53 -16.52 -7.24
N ALA A 114 -1.73 -16.71 -8.56
CA ALA A 114 -1.17 -15.78 -9.56
C ALA A 114 -1.91 -14.44 -9.58
N SER A 115 -3.24 -14.46 -9.37
CA SER A 115 -4.11 -13.28 -9.31
C SER A 115 -3.76 -12.35 -8.13
N THR A 116 -3.24 -12.90 -7.03
CA THR A 116 -2.85 -12.14 -5.83
C THR A 116 -1.53 -11.39 -6.00
N ARG A 117 -0.91 -11.45 -7.18
CA ARG A 117 0.34 -10.76 -7.49
C ARG A 117 0.14 -9.56 -8.41
N SER A 118 -1.11 -9.20 -8.69
CA SER A 118 -1.47 -8.14 -9.65
C SER A 118 -1.71 -6.77 -9.03
N PHE A 119 -1.11 -6.49 -7.87
CA PHE A 119 -1.21 -5.18 -7.24
C PHE A 119 -0.18 -4.21 -7.83
N PRO A 120 -0.60 -3.08 -8.44
CA PRO A 120 0.31 -1.98 -8.75
C PRO A 120 0.98 -1.50 -7.46
N GLY A 121 2.27 -1.22 -7.51
CA GLY A 121 3.06 -0.83 -6.35
C GLY A 121 3.57 -1.99 -5.48
N LEU A 122 3.23 -3.25 -5.76
CA LEU A 122 3.73 -4.38 -4.98
C LEU A 122 5.26 -4.47 -5.10
N VAL A 123 5.96 -4.38 -3.96
CA VAL A 123 7.41 -4.59 -3.84
C VAL A 123 7.64 -5.96 -3.21
N ILE A 124 8.52 -6.76 -3.79
CA ILE A 124 8.85 -8.11 -3.31
C ILE A 124 10.34 -8.36 -3.35
N ALA A 125 10.85 -9.14 -2.40
CA ALA A 125 12.21 -9.64 -2.42
C ALA A 125 12.44 -10.50 -3.67
N GLU A 126 13.62 -10.38 -4.29
CA GLU A 126 13.99 -11.12 -5.50
C GLU A 126 13.88 -12.64 -5.33
N THR A 127 14.20 -13.15 -4.13
CA THR A 127 14.08 -14.58 -3.80
C THR A 127 12.62 -15.06 -3.89
N ILE A 128 11.68 -14.25 -3.41
CA ILE A 128 10.24 -14.54 -3.51
C ILE A 128 9.78 -14.42 -4.95
N TRP A 129 10.19 -13.35 -5.65
CA TRP A 129 9.87 -13.16 -7.08
C TRP A 129 10.30 -14.35 -7.93
N GLN A 130 11.50 -14.88 -7.69
CA GLN A 130 11.99 -16.10 -8.35
C GLN A 130 11.16 -17.34 -7.96
N ALA A 131 10.84 -17.50 -6.67
CA ALA A 131 10.03 -18.63 -6.19
C ALA A 131 8.63 -18.67 -6.81
N ILE A 132 8.04 -17.51 -7.12
CA ILE A 132 6.73 -17.39 -7.78
C ILE A 132 6.80 -17.42 -9.32
N GLY A 133 7.95 -17.81 -9.90
CA GLY A 133 8.12 -17.99 -11.34
C GLY A 133 8.48 -16.72 -12.11
N SER A 134 9.01 -15.70 -11.44
CA SER A 134 9.49 -14.45 -12.05
C SER A 134 8.48 -13.79 -13.00
N PRO A 135 7.25 -13.50 -12.53
CA PRO A 135 6.21 -12.90 -13.37
C PRO A 135 6.68 -11.60 -14.03
N SER A 136 6.24 -11.38 -15.27
CA SER A 136 6.54 -10.17 -16.04
C SER A 136 5.89 -8.92 -15.43
N GLY A 137 6.42 -7.75 -15.77
CA GLY A 137 5.89 -6.46 -15.33
C GLY A 137 6.53 -5.92 -14.04
N PHE A 138 7.33 -6.74 -13.36
CA PHE A 138 8.21 -6.28 -12.29
C PHE A 138 9.45 -5.56 -12.86
N ARG A 139 9.91 -4.53 -12.17
CA ARG A 139 11.12 -3.74 -12.46
C ARG A 139 12.04 -3.74 -11.24
N PRO A 140 13.34 -3.46 -11.39
CA PRO A 140 14.21 -3.24 -10.24
C PRO A 140 13.70 -2.10 -9.34
N PHE A 141 13.75 -2.29 -8.02
CA PHE A 141 13.31 -1.29 -7.03
C PHE A 141 14.49 -0.79 -6.18
N SER A 142 15.10 -1.67 -5.42
CA SER A 142 16.34 -1.50 -4.66
C SER A 142 17.14 -2.81 -4.73
N LEU A 143 18.36 -2.83 -4.18
CA LEU A 143 19.17 -4.06 -4.21
C LEU A 143 18.42 -5.21 -3.52
N GLY A 144 18.19 -6.30 -4.25
CA GLY A 144 17.46 -7.48 -3.74
C GLY A 144 15.94 -7.38 -3.81
N TYR A 145 15.37 -6.32 -4.41
CA TYR A 145 13.93 -6.13 -4.54
C TYR A 145 13.51 -5.74 -5.96
N VAL A 146 12.36 -6.28 -6.36
CA VAL A 146 11.65 -5.88 -7.58
C VAL A 146 10.26 -5.37 -7.21
N TRP A 147 9.68 -4.55 -8.09
CA TRP A 147 8.35 -4.01 -7.86
C TRP A 147 7.51 -3.92 -9.14
N LYS A 148 6.19 -3.99 -8.99
CA LYS A 148 5.26 -3.48 -9.99
C LYS A 148 5.14 -1.97 -9.83
N PRO A 149 5.35 -1.16 -10.88
CA PRO A 149 5.22 0.28 -10.78
C PRO A 149 3.88 0.69 -10.15
N TYR A 150 3.95 1.63 -9.22
CA TYR A 150 2.77 2.23 -8.61
C TYR A 150 2.06 3.13 -9.63
N GLU A 151 0.73 3.01 -9.70
CA GLU A 151 -0.10 3.73 -10.67
C GLU A 151 -0.82 4.96 -10.07
N GLY A 152 -0.67 5.18 -8.77
CA GLY A 152 -1.38 6.23 -8.05
C GLY A 152 -2.79 5.83 -7.62
N GLU A 153 -3.35 6.63 -6.75
CA GLU A 153 -4.73 6.49 -6.29
C GLU A 153 -5.71 7.11 -7.28
N VAL A 154 -6.87 6.48 -7.47
CA VAL A 154 -7.86 6.89 -8.48
C VAL A 154 -9.19 7.26 -7.83
N TYR A 155 -9.63 8.50 -8.06
CA TYR A 155 -10.99 8.92 -7.71
C TYR A 155 -12.04 8.30 -8.63
N LYS A 156 -13.00 7.57 -8.05
CA LYS A 156 -14.09 6.90 -8.76
C LYS A 156 -15.45 7.47 -8.32
N PRO A 157 -15.95 8.55 -8.95
CA PRO A 157 -17.12 9.29 -8.47
C PRO A 157 -18.39 8.44 -8.30
N LEU A 158 -18.61 7.48 -9.20
CA LEU A 158 -19.77 6.58 -9.17
C LEU A 158 -19.73 5.56 -8.04
N MET A 159 -18.55 5.30 -7.45
CA MET A 159 -18.40 4.41 -6.31
C MET A 159 -18.70 5.11 -4.99
N VAL A 160 -18.48 6.42 -4.92
CA VAL A 160 -18.57 7.19 -3.66
C VAL A 160 -19.77 8.13 -3.59
N SER A 161 -20.39 8.48 -4.72
CA SER A 161 -21.57 9.34 -4.77
C SER A 161 -22.82 8.56 -5.19
N SER A 162 -23.76 8.40 -4.27
CA SER A 162 -25.07 7.82 -4.54
C SER A 162 -25.90 8.67 -5.49
N ASP A 163 -25.78 10.01 -5.43
CA ASP A 163 -26.44 10.93 -6.35
C ASP A 163 -25.96 10.72 -7.80
N LEU A 164 -24.64 10.65 -8.02
CA LEU A 164 -24.10 10.40 -9.36
C LEU A 164 -24.46 9.01 -9.88
N LYS A 165 -24.50 8.01 -8.99
CA LYS A 165 -24.97 6.67 -9.34
C LYS A 165 -26.44 6.66 -9.76
N ASN A 166 -27.30 7.39 -9.05
CA ASN A 166 -28.72 7.52 -9.40
C ASN A 166 -28.91 8.22 -10.74
N LYS A 167 -28.21 9.34 -10.98
CA LYS A 167 -28.23 10.05 -12.27
C LYS A 167 -27.78 9.16 -13.43
N LEU A 168 -26.74 8.33 -13.23
CA LEU A 168 -26.32 7.37 -14.24
C LEU A 168 -27.41 6.33 -14.52
N ASN A 169 -28.04 5.78 -13.47
CA ASN A 169 -29.13 4.82 -13.64
C ASN A 169 -30.32 5.43 -14.39
N GLU A 170 -30.66 6.69 -14.12
CA GLU A 170 -31.70 7.45 -14.86
C GLU A 170 -31.33 7.63 -16.34
N LEU A 171 -30.07 7.90 -16.67
CA LEU A 171 -29.63 7.98 -18.07
C LEU A 171 -29.74 6.62 -18.79
N LEU A 172 -29.42 5.53 -18.08
CA LEU A 172 -29.46 4.17 -18.63
C LEU A 172 -30.89 3.61 -18.75
N SER A 173 -31.86 4.14 -18.00
CA SER A 173 -33.27 3.68 -18.04
C SER A 173 -34.09 4.33 -19.17
N VAL A 174 -33.52 5.30 -19.89
CA VAL A 174 -34.12 5.98 -21.04
C VAL A 174 -33.76 5.28 -22.38
N GLY A 175 -33.07 4.14 -22.32
CA GLY A 175 -32.69 3.30 -23.47
C GLY A 175 -33.62 2.13 -23.75
#